data_AF-A0A355YCE2-F1
#
_entry.id   AF-A0A355YCE2-F1
#
_cell.length_a   1.000
_cell.length_b   1.000
_cell.length_c   1.000
_cell.angle_alpha   90.00
_cell.angle_beta   90.00
_cell.angle_gamma   90.00
#
_symmetry.space_group_name_H-M   'P 1'
#
loop_
_entity.id
_entity.type
_entity.pdbx_description
1 polymer ?
#
loop_
_entity_poly.entity_id
_entity_poly.type
_entity_poly.pdbx_seq_one_letter_code
_entity_poly.pdbx_strand_id
1 'polypeptide(L)'
;MQPHRQTRQTIVRLLSSMASAKEISQYLKRFSQLDAKRFAVVKVGGAVLRDDLDALTSSLSFLQEVGLTPIVLHGAGPQLDAELSAAGIEKRTVNGLRVTTPEALAIVRRVFQQSNLQLVEALQQNGARATSITGGVFEAEYLDRDTYGLVGEVKRVNLAPIEASLRAGSIPVITSLGETPSGQILNVNADFAANELVQELQPYKIIFLTGTGGLLDAEGRLIDSINLSTEYEHLIQQPWLHGGMKVKIEQIKDLLDRLPEESSVSITRPADLAKELFTHKGSGTLVRRGEKVLKATSWEQLDTARLKKLIESSFGRTLVPDYFEKTKLLRAYVSENYRTAVILTDEAEGVYLDKFAVLDDAQGEGLGRAVWNVMLEETPQLFWRSRNGNPVNHFYYAESDGCYKLDHWKVFWFGASDFDRIRGFVEHCGRRTASLQG
;
A
#
# COMPACT_ATOMS: atom_id res chain seq x y z
N MET A 1 -2.46 26.85 21.19
CA MET A 1 -1.35 26.20 20.45
C MET A 1 -0.54 25.17 21.25
N GLN A 2 -0.47 25.22 22.59
CA GLN A 2 0.26 24.24 23.40
C GLN A 2 -0.40 22.84 23.59
N PRO A 3 -1.74 22.68 23.72
CA PRO A 3 -2.35 21.37 24.02
C PRO A 3 -2.14 20.34 22.90
N HIS A 4 -2.39 20.72 21.64
CA HIS A 4 -2.22 19.83 20.48
C HIS A 4 -0.79 19.30 20.32
N ARG A 5 0.23 20.07 20.73
CA ARG A 5 1.63 19.64 20.64
C ARG A 5 1.94 18.55 21.67
N GLN A 6 1.33 18.64 22.84
CA GLN A 6 1.48 17.68 23.95
C GLN A 6 0.71 16.38 23.68
N THR A 7 -0.51 16.49 23.14
CA THR A 7 -1.28 15.32 22.65
C THR A 7 -0.54 14.59 21.55
N ARG A 8 -0.02 15.31 20.55
CA ARG A 8 0.77 14.71 19.46
C ARG A 8 2.00 13.97 20.00
N GLN A 9 2.77 14.57 20.91
CA GLN A 9 3.92 13.93 21.54
C GLN A 9 3.53 12.66 22.32
N THR A 10 2.38 12.68 22.98
CA THR A 10 1.86 11.53 23.72
C THR A 10 1.43 10.41 22.76
N ILE A 11 0.75 10.73 21.67
CA ILE A 11 0.37 9.75 20.64
C ILE A 11 1.61 9.16 19.97
N VAL A 12 2.63 9.96 19.63
CA VAL A 12 3.90 9.44 19.10
C VAL A 12 4.55 8.46 20.08
N ARG A 13 4.56 8.78 21.38
CA ARG A 13 5.10 7.90 22.43
C ARG A 13 4.29 6.61 22.58
N LEU A 14 2.96 6.67 22.51
CA LEU A 14 2.09 5.50 22.60
C LEU A 14 2.21 4.61 21.36
N LEU A 15 2.19 5.20 20.17
CA LEU A 15 2.43 4.47 18.94
C LEU A 15 3.79 3.75 18.99
N SER A 16 4.82 4.40 19.53
CA SER A 16 6.17 3.82 19.69
C SER A 16 6.21 2.56 20.56
N SER A 17 5.12 2.23 21.26
CA SER A 17 4.95 0.99 22.01
C SER A 17 4.19 -0.11 21.24
N MET A 18 3.50 0.23 20.15
CA MET A 18 2.69 -0.70 19.32
C MET A 18 3.41 -1.19 18.07
N ALA A 19 4.32 -0.39 17.53
CA ALA A 19 5.28 -0.74 16.47
C ALA A 19 6.65 -0.20 16.87
N SER A 20 7.74 -0.50 16.14
CA SER A 20 9.05 0.00 16.58
C SER A 20 9.03 1.53 16.63
N ALA A 21 9.51 2.14 17.72
CA ALA A 21 9.55 3.60 17.88
C ALA A 21 10.23 4.31 16.69
N LYS A 22 11.16 3.60 16.04
CA LYS A 22 11.86 4.02 14.83
C LYS A 22 10.90 4.14 13.63
N GLU A 23 10.02 3.16 13.41
CA GLU A 23 9.01 3.15 12.34
C GLU A 23 8.12 4.39 12.37
N ILE A 24 7.44 4.60 13.50
CA ILE A 24 6.48 5.70 13.62
C ILE A 24 7.18 7.06 13.60
N SER A 25 8.37 7.17 14.22
CA SER A 25 9.12 8.43 14.17
C SER A 25 9.59 8.74 12.75
N GLN A 26 10.01 7.75 11.96
CA GLN A 26 10.37 7.95 10.56
C GLN A 26 9.14 8.30 9.73
N TYR A 27 8.02 7.60 9.94
CA TYR A 27 6.77 7.86 9.24
C TYR A 27 6.27 9.28 9.52
N LEU A 28 6.17 9.66 10.80
CA LEU A 28 5.75 11.00 11.18
C LEU A 28 6.75 12.06 10.73
N LYS A 29 8.07 11.81 10.72
CA LYS A 29 9.04 12.76 10.15
C LYS A 29 8.85 12.92 8.65
N ARG A 30 8.63 11.81 7.91
CA ARG A 30 8.34 11.81 6.47
C ARG A 30 7.10 12.64 6.21
N PHE A 31 5.97 12.36 6.86
CA PHE A 31 4.70 13.04 6.57
C PHE A 31 4.49 14.39 7.26
N SER A 32 5.20 14.70 8.35
CA SER A 32 5.14 16.04 8.97
C SER A 32 5.91 17.10 8.19
N GLN A 33 6.84 16.69 7.33
CA GLN A 33 7.55 17.57 6.40
C GLN A 33 6.81 17.74 5.06
N LEU A 34 5.69 17.01 4.86
CA LEU A 34 4.97 16.98 3.60
C LEU A 34 3.87 18.04 3.52
N ASP A 35 3.58 18.43 2.28
CA ASP A 35 2.40 19.20 1.93
C ASP A 35 1.14 18.40 2.33
N ALA A 36 0.35 18.93 3.27
CA ALA A 36 -0.87 18.28 3.77
C ALA A 36 -1.83 17.91 2.61
N LYS A 37 -1.79 18.65 1.50
CA LYS A 37 -2.54 18.37 0.27
C LYS A 37 -2.19 17.04 -0.36
N ARG A 38 -0.95 16.58 -0.24
CA ARG A 38 -0.44 15.37 -0.89
C ARG A 38 -0.43 14.15 0.03
N PHE A 39 -0.90 14.27 1.28
CA PHE A 39 -0.83 13.16 2.23
C PHE A 39 -1.59 11.93 1.73
N ALA A 40 -2.92 11.99 1.72
CA ALA A 40 -3.75 10.84 1.39
C ALA A 40 -5.09 11.23 0.74
N VAL A 41 -5.49 10.45 -0.26
CA VAL A 41 -6.87 10.41 -0.76
C VAL A 41 -7.50 9.11 -0.29
N VAL A 42 -8.60 9.21 0.46
CA VAL A 42 -9.33 8.07 1.04
C VAL A 42 -10.66 7.93 0.32
N LYS A 43 -10.79 6.89 -0.50
CA LYS A 43 -12.04 6.53 -1.15
C LYS A 43 -12.85 5.58 -0.27
N VAL A 44 -14.05 6.03 0.11
CA VAL A 44 -14.97 5.29 0.97
C VAL A 44 -16.12 4.73 0.15
N GLY A 45 -16.30 3.41 0.17
CA GLY A 45 -17.45 2.76 -0.44
C GLY A 45 -18.75 3.06 0.33
N GLY A 46 -19.89 3.15 -0.38
CA GLY A 46 -21.18 3.42 0.28
C GLY A 46 -21.59 2.36 1.31
N ALA A 47 -21.15 1.11 1.16
CA ALA A 47 -21.37 0.06 2.16
C ALA A 47 -20.65 0.38 3.49
N VAL A 48 -19.43 0.91 3.42
CA VAL A 48 -18.67 1.32 4.61
C VAL A 48 -19.40 2.46 5.35
N LEU A 49 -19.98 3.42 4.63
CA LEU A 49 -20.79 4.47 5.26
C LEU A 49 -22.03 3.95 5.98
N ARG A 50 -22.60 2.83 5.52
CA ARG A 50 -23.81 2.24 6.11
C ARG A 50 -23.45 1.34 7.30
N ASP A 51 -22.40 0.54 7.16
CA ASP A 51 -22.14 -0.61 8.04
C ASP A 51 -21.03 -0.31 9.07
N ASP A 52 -20.07 0.58 8.77
CA ASP A 52 -18.84 0.78 9.55
C ASP A 52 -18.54 2.27 9.84
N LEU A 53 -19.57 3.11 9.96
CA LEU A 53 -19.42 4.57 10.09
C LEU A 53 -18.59 4.97 11.34
N ASP A 54 -18.79 4.30 12.47
CA ASP A 54 -18.09 4.60 13.71
C ASP A 54 -16.58 4.29 13.60
N ALA A 55 -16.23 3.14 13.03
CA ALA A 55 -14.84 2.77 12.79
C ALA A 55 -14.17 3.70 11.76
N LEU A 56 -14.91 4.09 10.71
CA LEU A 56 -14.44 5.06 9.72
C LEU A 56 -14.13 6.41 10.34
N THR A 57 -15.07 6.96 11.09
CA THR A 57 -14.95 8.29 11.67
C THR A 57 -13.90 8.32 12.77
N SER A 58 -13.79 7.28 13.60
CA SER A 58 -12.71 7.13 14.58
C SER A 58 -11.34 7.13 13.91
N SER A 59 -11.13 6.30 12.88
CA SER A 59 -9.83 6.21 12.20
C SER A 59 -9.43 7.50 11.46
N LEU A 60 -10.38 8.16 10.79
CA LEU A 60 -10.12 9.45 10.12
C LEU A 60 -9.82 10.56 11.13
N SER A 61 -10.52 10.59 12.27
CA SER A 61 -10.29 11.54 13.35
C SER A 61 -8.89 11.37 13.94
N PHE A 62 -8.49 10.11 14.19
CA PHE A 62 -7.15 9.78 14.66
C PHE A 62 -6.05 10.31 13.74
N LEU A 63 -6.21 10.18 12.42
CA LEU A 63 -5.24 10.73 11.46
C LEU A 63 -5.09 12.24 11.62
N GLN A 64 -6.21 12.97 11.73
CA GLN A 64 -6.17 14.41 11.93
C GLN A 64 -5.50 14.81 13.24
N GLU A 65 -5.77 14.08 14.33
CA GLU A 65 -5.15 14.33 15.65
C GLU A 65 -3.63 14.21 15.64
N VAL A 66 -3.08 13.29 14.85
CA VAL A 66 -1.62 13.14 14.67
C VAL A 66 -1.02 14.12 13.65
N GLY A 67 -1.87 14.98 13.07
CA GLY A 67 -1.50 16.05 12.14
C GLY A 67 -1.53 15.65 10.67
N LEU A 68 -2.26 14.60 10.31
CA LEU A 68 -2.42 14.11 8.94
C LEU A 68 -3.87 14.32 8.51
N THR A 69 -4.11 15.21 7.54
CA THR A 69 -5.48 15.53 7.10
C THR A 69 -5.79 14.80 5.79
N PRO A 70 -6.49 13.66 5.81
CA PRO A 70 -6.86 12.97 4.58
C PRO A 70 -7.92 13.74 3.79
N ILE A 71 -7.90 13.60 2.47
CA ILE A 71 -8.97 14.03 1.56
C ILE A 71 -9.91 12.85 1.36
N VAL A 72 -11.19 12.98 1.68
CA VAL A 72 -12.14 11.87 1.65
C VAL A 72 -13.07 12.03 0.46
N LEU A 73 -13.15 11.02 -0.41
CA LEU A 73 -14.14 10.92 -1.47
C LEU A 73 -15.07 9.75 -1.16
N HIS A 74 -16.37 9.96 -1.15
CA HIS A 74 -17.32 8.91 -0.82
C HIS A 74 -18.30 8.59 -1.96
N GLY A 75 -18.71 7.32 -2.02
CA GLY A 75 -19.90 6.89 -2.76
C GLY A 75 -21.12 6.80 -1.84
N ALA A 76 -22.27 6.45 -2.43
CA ALA A 76 -23.52 6.19 -1.69
C ALA A 76 -24.33 5.05 -2.36
N GLY A 77 -23.63 4.05 -2.89
CA GLY A 77 -24.22 3.02 -3.75
C GLY A 77 -25.45 2.32 -3.16
N PRO A 78 -25.34 1.67 -1.98
CA PRO A 78 -26.46 0.97 -1.38
C PRO A 78 -27.60 1.89 -0.89
N GLN A 79 -27.26 3.08 -0.37
CA GLN A 79 -28.24 4.09 0.02
C GLN A 79 -29.07 4.53 -1.19
N LEU A 80 -28.40 4.75 -2.32
CA LEU A 80 -29.03 5.17 -3.56
C LEU A 80 -29.88 4.05 -4.18
N ASP A 81 -29.43 2.80 -4.12
CA ASP A 81 -30.23 1.66 -4.57
C ASP A 81 -31.55 1.54 -3.78
N ALA A 82 -31.52 1.74 -2.46
CA ALA A 82 -32.71 1.70 -1.61
C ALA A 82 -33.71 2.82 -1.96
N GLU A 83 -33.21 4.05 -2.13
CA GLU A 83 -34.03 5.23 -2.41
C GLU A 83 -34.63 5.22 -3.83
N LEU A 84 -33.88 4.74 -4.83
CA LEU A 84 -34.40 4.54 -6.19
C LEU A 84 -35.52 3.49 -6.18
N SER A 85 -35.32 2.37 -5.48
CA SER A 85 -36.33 1.33 -5.35
C SER A 85 -37.59 1.84 -4.65
N ALA A 86 -37.45 2.65 -3.60
CA ALA A 86 -38.59 3.25 -2.89
C ALA A 86 -39.38 4.22 -3.77
N ALA A 87 -38.71 4.89 -4.72
CA ALA A 87 -39.33 5.76 -5.70
C ALA A 87 -39.90 5.01 -6.94
N GLY A 88 -39.79 3.67 -6.98
CA GLY A 88 -40.22 2.86 -8.13
C GLY A 88 -39.35 3.04 -9.38
N ILE A 89 -38.13 3.56 -9.24
CA ILE A 89 -37.19 3.74 -10.35
C ILE A 89 -36.32 2.49 -10.45
N GLU A 90 -36.44 1.75 -11.55
CA GLU A 90 -35.67 0.54 -11.80
C GLU A 90 -34.18 0.85 -12.02
N LYS A 91 -33.31 0.08 -11.36
CA LYS A 91 -31.86 0.20 -11.53
C LYS A 91 -31.44 -0.39 -12.89
N ARG A 92 -31.06 0.50 -13.81
CA ARG A 92 -30.45 0.11 -15.10
C ARG A 92 -28.94 0.36 -15.09
N THR A 93 -28.17 -0.65 -15.50
CA THR A 93 -26.71 -0.55 -15.67
C THR A 93 -26.29 -0.95 -17.07
N VAL A 94 -25.37 -0.20 -17.66
CA VAL A 94 -24.73 -0.50 -18.96
C VAL A 94 -23.22 -0.44 -18.72
N ASN A 95 -22.47 -1.48 -19.11
CA ASN A 95 -21.01 -1.56 -18.92
C ASN A 95 -20.53 -1.26 -17.48
N GLY A 96 -21.31 -1.68 -16.47
CA GLY A 96 -20.99 -1.43 -15.06
C GLY A 96 -21.29 -0.01 -14.56
N LEU A 97 -21.78 0.89 -15.42
CA LEU A 97 -22.20 2.25 -15.07
C LEU A 97 -23.72 2.34 -14.93
N ARG A 98 -24.18 3.09 -13.92
CA ARG A 98 -25.62 3.31 -13.70
C ARG A 98 -26.15 4.36 -14.68
N VAL A 99 -27.13 3.99 -15.49
CA VAL A 99 -27.88 4.93 -16.32
C VAL A 99 -28.66 5.88 -15.42
N THR A 100 -28.56 7.18 -15.66
CA THR A 100 -29.13 8.20 -14.76
C THR A 100 -30.10 9.10 -15.54
N THR A 101 -31.41 8.92 -15.33
CA THR A 101 -32.45 9.82 -15.89
C THR A 101 -32.56 11.11 -15.05
N PRO A 102 -33.29 12.15 -15.52
CA PRO A 102 -33.55 13.35 -14.73
C PRO A 102 -34.17 13.06 -13.35
N GLU A 103 -35.12 12.13 -13.28
CA GLU A 103 -35.79 11.72 -12.05
C GLU A 103 -34.82 11.01 -11.12
N ALA A 104 -33.99 10.10 -11.68
CA ALA A 104 -32.96 9.41 -10.91
C ALA A 104 -31.89 10.38 -10.39
N LEU A 105 -31.50 11.40 -11.17
CA LEU A 105 -30.49 12.39 -10.77
C LEU A 105 -30.94 13.20 -9.54
N ALA A 106 -32.24 13.56 -9.46
CA ALA A 106 -32.77 14.25 -8.30
C ALA A 106 -32.56 13.43 -7.00
N ILE A 107 -32.78 12.12 -7.08
CA ILE A 107 -32.55 11.19 -5.97
C ILE A 107 -31.05 11.03 -5.70
N VAL A 108 -30.23 10.86 -6.75
CA VAL A 108 -28.76 10.79 -6.63
C VAL A 108 -28.24 11.98 -5.83
N ARG A 109 -28.60 13.21 -6.24
CA ARG A 109 -28.14 14.44 -5.57
C ARG A 109 -28.54 14.46 -4.10
N ARG A 110 -29.80 14.16 -3.77
CA ARG A 110 -30.29 14.14 -2.38
C ARG A 110 -29.52 13.13 -1.54
N VAL A 111 -29.38 11.90 -2.02
CA VAL A 111 -28.72 10.80 -1.29
C VAL A 111 -27.25 11.10 -1.05
N PHE A 112 -26.55 11.64 -2.06
CA PHE A 112 -25.15 12.02 -1.90
C PHE A 112 -24.97 13.17 -0.90
N GLN A 113 -25.82 14.20 -0.94
CA GLN A 113 -25.78 15.30 0.02
C GLN A 113 -26.05 14.82 1.45
N GLN A 114 -27.06 13.95 1.64
CA GLN A 114 -27.39 13.39 2.95
C GLN A 114 -26.25 12.52 3.49
N SER A 115 -25.68 11.65 2.66
CA SER A 115 -24.56 10.77 3.05
C SER A 115 -23.30 11.58 3.37
N ASN A 116 -23.06 12.67 2.63
CA ASN A 116 -21.94 13.57 2.86
C ASN A 116 -22.07 14.26 4.22
N LEU A 117 -23.24 14.85 4.49
CA LEU A 117 -23.52 15.52 5.75
C LEU A 117 -23.45 14.56 6.93
N GLN A 118 -24.02 13.36 6.81
CA GLN A 118 -23.95 12.32 7.83
C GLN A 118 -22.51 11.99 8.22
N LEU A 119 -21.61 11.82 7.23
CA LEU A 119 -20.20 11.55 7.50
C LEU A 119 -19.50 12.74 8.16
N VAL A 120 -19.77 13.96 7.69
CA VAL A 120 -19.18 15.19 8.26
C VAL A 120 -19.62 15.39 9.71
N GLU A 121 -20.90 15.22 10.01
CA GLU A 121 -21.44 15.33 11.37
C GLU A 121 -20.84 14.26 12.29
N ALA A 122 -20.73 13.01 11.83
CA ALA A 122 -20.13 11.94 12.61
C ALA A 122 -18.62 12.16 12.88
N LEU A 123 -17.88 12.75 11.92
CA LEU A 123 -16.49 13.18 12.14
C LEU A 123 -16.42 14.29 13.21
N GLN A 124 -17.31 15.28 13.13
CA GLN A 124 -17.36 16.38 14.09
C GLN A 124 -17.74 15.93 15.49
N GLN A 125 -18.66 14.97 15.62
CA GLN A 125 -19.02 14.34 16.90
C GLN A 125 -17.83 13.59 17.52
N ASN A 126 -16.95 13.02 16.69
CA ASN A 126 -15.69 12.40 17.13
C ASN A 126 -14.55 13.40 17.34
N GLY A 127 -14.82 14.72 17.32
CA GLY A 127 -13.84 15.76 17.61
C GLY A 127 -12.96 16.17 16.42
N ALA A 128 -13.17 15.60 15.24
CA ALA A 128 -12.46 16.01 14.03
C ALA A 128 -13.10 17.24 13.39
N ARG A 129 -12.28 18.08 12.76
CA ARG A 129 -12.76 19.11 11.84
C ARG A 129 -13.00 18.49 10.48
N ALA A 130 -14.21 18.60 9.95
CA ALA A 130 -14.56 18.12 8.62
C ALA A 130 -15.39 19.18 7.88
N THR A 131 -15.18 19.29 6.57
CA THR A 131 -15.87 20.23 5.67
C THR A 131 -16.63 19.44 4.60
N SER A 132 -17.93 19.69 4.50
CA SER A 132 -18.78 19.16 3.43
C SER A 132 -18.48 19.88 2.12
N ILE A 133 -18.08 19.13 1.08
CA ILE A 133 -17.85 19.63 -0.28
C ILE A 133 -18.72 18.82 -1.25
N THR A 134 -19.89 19.36 -1.60
CA THR A 134 -20.90 18.66 -2.40
C THR A 134 -20.88 19.01 -3.89
N GLY A 135 -19.97 19.88 -4.32
CA GLY A 135 -19.90 20.41 -5.70
C GLY A 135 -18.67 21.28 -5.91
N GLY A 136 -18.47 21.72 -7.16
CA GLY A 136 -17.38 22.62 -7.56
C GLY A 136 -15.98 22.00 -7.58
N VAL A 137 -15.86 20.67 -7.38
CA VAL A 137 -14.58 19.92 -7.46
C VAL A 137 -14.40 19.29 -8.84
N PHE A 138 -15.45 18.67 -9.39
CA PHE A 138 -15.36 17.96 -10.66
C PHE A 138 -16.09 18.73 -11.76
N GLU A 139 -15.34 19.27 -12.71
CA GLU A 139 -15.89 19.77 -13.97
C GLU A 139 -16.00 18.58 -14.92
N ALA A 140 -17.20 18.33 -15.45
CA ALA A 140 -17.52 17.13 -16.21
C ALA A 140 -18.31 17.43 -17.48
N GLU A 141 -18.13 16.59 -18.49
CA GLU A 141 -18.96 16.55 -19.69
C GLU A 141 -19.82 15.29 -19.69
N TYR A 142 -20.85 15.24 -20.53
CA TYR A 142 -21.64 14.01 -20.70
C TYR A 142 -20.76 12.90 -21.24
N LEU A 143 -20.77 11.73 -20.59
CA LEU A 143 -20.01 10.57 -21.05
C LEU A 143 -20.56 10.05 -22.39
N ASP A 144 -21.85 9.76 -22.41
CA ASP A 144 -22.65 9.49 -23.60
C ASP A 144 -24.11 9.65 -23.17
N ARG A 145 -24.74 10.72 -23.67
CA ARG A 145 -26.08 11.13 -23.23
C ARG A 145 -27.16 10.16 -23.66
N ASP A 146 -27.00 9.52 -24.81
CA ASP A 146 -28.00 8.61 -25.36
C ASP A 146 -27.95 7.26 -24.63
N THR A 147 -26.75 6.80 -24.27
CA THR A 147 -26.56 5.53 -23.56
C THR A 147 -26.79 5.65 -22.05
N TYR A 148 -26.22 6.68 -21.40
CA TYR A 148 -26.16 6.76 -19.93
C TYR A 148 -27.01 7.88 -19.32
N GLY A 149 -27.54 8.81 -20.12
CA GLY A 149 -28.30 9.96 -19.64
C GLY A 149 -27.41 11.01 -18.96
N LEU A 150 -27.73 11.38 -17.73
CA LEU A 150 -27.05 12.41 -16.92
C LEU A 150 -25.83 11.83 -16.18
N VAL A 151 -24.98 11.12 -16.91
CA VAL A 151 -23.72 10.56 -16.41
C VAL A 151 -22.55 11.32 -17.01
N GLY A 152 -21.60 11.70 -16.16
CA GLY A 152 -20.49 12.56 -16.50
C GLY A 152 -19.15 11.84 -16.59
N GLU A 153 -18.31 12.31 -17.49
CA GLU A 153 -16.87 12.08 -17.55
C GLU A 153 -16.16 13.33 -17.02
N VAL A 154 -15.31 13.18 -16.02
CA VAL A 154 -14.56 14.32 -15.44
C VAL A 154 -13.52 14.78 -16.44
N LYS A 155 -13.50 16.09 -16.74
CA LYS A 155 -12.54 16.73 -17.64
C LYS A 155 -11.53 17.61 -16.92
N ARG A 156 -11.89 18.10 -15.73
CA ARG A 156 -11.01 18.91 -14.88
C ARG A 156 -11.37 18.74 -13.41
N VAL A 157 -10.34 18.79 -12.56
CA VAL A 157 -10.50 18.81 -11.11
C VAL A 157 -10.12 20.18 -10.57
N ASN A 158 -11.06 20.87 -9.93
CA ASN A 158 -10.83 22.12 -9.24
C ASN A 158 -10.48 21.87 -7.77
N LEU A 159 -9.22 22.14 -7.41
CA LEU A 159 -8.71 21.89 -6.07
C LEU A 159 -9.01 23.00 -5.06
N ALA A 160 -9.48 24.18 -5.50
CA ALA A 160 -9.64 25.34 -4.63
C ALA A 160 -10.54 25.06 -3.38
N PRO A 161 -11.68 24.35 -3.48
CA PRO A 161 -12.48 24.00 -2.32
C PRO A 161 -11.75 23.07 -1.34
N ILE A 162 -10.99 22.11 -1.87
CA ILE A 162 -10.21 21.13 -1.09
C ILE A 162 -9.11 21.85 -0.32
N GLU A 163 -8.34 22.70 -1.01
CA GLU A 163 -7.26 23.47 -0.40
C GLU A 163 -7.76 24.44 0.68
N ALA A 164 -8.93 25.05 0.49
CA ALA A 164 -9.54 25.88 1.52
C ALA A 164 -9.83 25.09 2.80
N SER A 165 -10.39 23.87 2.67
CA SER A 165 -10.62 22.98 3.81
C SER A 165 -9.31 22.57 4.49
N LEU A 166 -8.30 22.20 3.69
CA LEU A 166 -7.00 21.78 4.22
C LEU A 166 -6.26 22.91 4.95
N ARG A 167 -6.32 24.16 4.44
CA ARG A 167 -5.78 25.34 5.14
C ARG A 167 -6.46 25.59 6.48
N ALA A 168 -7.76 25.29 6.59
CA ALA A 168 -8.47 25.31 7.86
C ALA A 168 -8.11 24.12 8.77
N GLY A 169 -7.31 23.16 8.29
CA GLY A 169 -6.98 21.91 8.97
C GLY A 169 -8.21 21.02 9.19
N SER A 170 -9.13 21.06 8.22
CA SER A 170 -10.39 20.32 8.20
C SER A 170 -10.35 19.26 7.10
N ILE A 171 -10.84 18.05 7.39
CA ILE A 171 -10.95 16.94 6.43
C ILE A 171 -11.97 17.34 5.35
N PRO A 172 -11.57 17.51 4.09
CA PRO A 172 -12.54 17.71 3.00
C PRO A 172 -13.24 16.39 2.70
N VAL A 173 -14.57 16.39 2.80
CA VAL A 173 -15.43 15.25 2.47
C VAL A 173 -16.18 15.58 1.18
N ILE A 174 -15.83 14.87 0.11
CA ILE A 174 -16.19 15.20 -1.27
C ILE A 174 -17.20 14.18 -1.81
N THR A 175 -18.26 14.65 -2.47
CA THR A 175 -19.20 13.81 -3.23
C THR A 175 -18.69 13.50 -4.64
N SER A 176 -18.99 12.31 -5.19
CA SER A 176 -18.72 12.00 -6.60
C SER A 176 -19.81 12.55 -7.55
N LEU A 177 -19.98 13.87 -7.56
CA LEU A 177 -20.87 14.61 -8.47
C LEU A 177 -20.05 15.55 -9.34
N GLY A 178 -20.34 15.58 -10.64
CA GLY A 178 -19.71 16.47 -11.61
C GLY A 178 -20.64 17.61 -12.02
N GLU A 179 -20.07 18.69 -12.53
CA GLU A 179 -20.80 19.85 -13.05
C GLU A 179 -20.33 20.19 -14.46
N THR A 180 -21.25 20.40 -15.39
CA THR A 180 -20.91 20.96 -16.71
C THR A 180 -20.49 22.42 -16.58
N PRO A 181 -19.83 23.00 -17.60
CA PRO A 181 -19.55 24.44 -17.64
C PRO A 181 -20.80 25.33 -17.51
N SER A 182 -21.98 24.81 -17.84
CA SER A 182 -23.27 25.49 -17.70
C SER A 182 -23.94 25.29 -16.33
N GLY A 183 -23.34 24.50 -15.42
CA GLY A 183 -23.86 24.22 -14.09
C GLY A 183 -24.83 23.03 -13.99
N GLN A 184 -24.96 22.21 -15.04
CA GLN A 184 -25.74 20.97 -14.96
C GLN A 184 -24.97 19.94 -14.13
N ILE A 185 -25.61 19.42 -13.08
CA ILE A 185 -25.04 18.34 -12.28
C ILE A 185 -25.12 17.03 -13.06
N LEU A 186 -24.05 16.25 -13.03
CA LEU A 186 -23.95 14.92 -13.62
C LEU A 186 -23.55 13.91 -12.55
N ASN A 187 -24.11 12.70 -12.64
CA ASN A 187 -23.66 11.59 -11.82
C ASN A 187 -22.30 11.10 -12.33
N VAL A 188 -21.30 10.97 -11.44
CA VAL A 188 -19.97 10.50 -11.81
C VAL A 188 -19.66 9.21 -11.04
N ASN A 189 -19.06 8.23 -11.71
CA ASN A 189 -18.60 7.02 -11.04
C ASN A 189 -17.54 7.37 -9.98
N ALA A 190 -17.73 6.91 -8.74
CA ALA A 190 -16.86 7.28 -7.63
C ALA A 190 -15.40 6.80 -7.78
N ASP A 191 -15.16 5.67 -8.45
CA ASP A 191 -13.80 5.19 -8.71
C ASP A 191 -13.13 6.04 -9.81
N PHE A 192 -13.87 6.46 -10.84
CA PHE A 192 -13.36 7.38 -11.86
C PHE A 192 -13.07 8.78 -11.28
N ALA A 193 -13.99 9.31 -10.47
CA ALA A 193 -13.77 10.56 -9.75
C ALA A 193 -12.53 10.49 -8.83
N ALA A 194 -12.32 9.35 -8.15
CA ALA A 194 -11.13 9.13 -7.34
C ALA A 194 -9.86 9.16 -8.19
N ASN A 195 -9.86 8.48 -9.34
CA ASN A 195 -8.71 8.41 -10.23
C ASN A 195 -8.32 9.79 -10.77
N GLU A 196 -9.29 10.60 -11.19
CA GLU A 196 -9.02 11.96 -11.66
C GLU A 196 -8.53 12.87 -10.53
N LEU A 197 -9.12 12.75 -9.34
CA LEU A 197 -8.66 13.49 -8.16
C LEU A 197 -7.22 13.11 -7.76
N VAL A 198 -6.89 11.82 -7.82
CA VAL A 198 -5.55 11.32 -7.51
C VAL A 198 -4.53 11.78 -8.56
N GLN A 199 -4.89 11.74 -9.85
CA GLN A 199 -4.01 12.22 -10.92
C GLN A 199 -3.71 13.72 -10.77
N GLU A 200 -4.68 14.52 -10.36
CA GLU A 200 -4.47 15.95 -10.13
C GLU A 200 -3.67 16.22 -8.85
N LEU A 201 -3.94 15.50 -7.75
CA LEU A 201 -3.30 15.73 -6.45
C LEU A 201 -1.90 15.13 -6.31
N GLN A 202 -1.62 14.05 -7.03
CA GLN A 202 -0.39 13.25 -6.92
C GLN A 202 -0.06 12.86 -5.45
N PRO A 203 -0.99 12.20 -4.72
CA PRO A 203 -0.84 11.90 -3.30
C PRO A 203 0.17 10.76 -3.03
N TYR A 204 0.76 10.76 -1.85
CA TYR A 204 1.62 9.67 -1.37
C TYR A 204 0.85 8.40 -1.05
N LYS A 205 -0.38 8.55 -0.56
CA LYS A 205 -1.25 7.44 -0.18
C LYS A 205 -2.60 7.55 -0.88
N ILE A 206 -2.99 6.48 -1.55
CA ILE A 206 -4.36 6.28 -2.03
C ILE A 206 -4.92 5.14 -1.22
N ILE A 207 -6.06 5.36 -0.57
CA ILE A 207 -6.62 4.40 0.38
C ILE A 207 -8.03 4.05 -0.05
N PHE A 208 -8.26 2.77 -0.33
CA PHE A 208 -9.57 2.22 -0.61
C PHE A 208 -10.10 1.52 0.64
N LEU A 209 -11.13 2.10 1.26
CA LEU A 209 -11.79 1.47 2.40
C LEU A 209 -12.93 0.57 1.91
N THR A 210 -12.83 -0.72 2.23
CA THR A 210 -13.81 -1.75 1.87
C THR A 210 -14.11 -2.66 3.06
N GLY A 211 -15.29 -3.31 3.06
CA GLY A 211 -15.63 -4.30 4.09
C GLY A 211 -14.79 -5.59 4.02
N THR A 212 -14.26 -5.93 2.84
CA THR A 212 -13.38 -7.11 2.66
C THR A 212 -11.97 -6.90 3.20
N GLY A 213 -11.52 -5.66 3.33
CA GLY A 213 -10.24 -5.33 3.96
C GLY A 213 -8.98 -5.62 3.16
N GLY A 214 -9.09 -5.98 1.88
CA GLY A 214 -7.95 -6.23 1.01
C GLY A 214 -8.28 -7.15 -0.16
N LEU A 215 -7.24 -7.58 -0.86
CA LEU A 215 -7.26 -8.57 -1.92
C LEU A 215 -6.93 -9.95 -1.35
N LEU A 216 -7.59 -10.99 -1.87
CA LEU A 216 -7.43 -12.36 -1.42
C LEU A 216 -6.72 -13.19 -2.49
N ASP A 217 -5.87 -14.13 -2.07
CA ASP A 217 -5.24 -15.12 -2.94
C ASP A 217 -6.17 -16.30 -3.29
N ALA A 218 -5.65 -17.29 -4.01
CA ALA A 218 -6.38 -18.49 -4.41
C ALA A 218 -6.93 -19.29 -3.21
N GLU A 219 -6.26 -19.22 -2.06
CA GLU A 219 -6.65 -19.90 -0.82
C GLU A 219 -7.56 -19.02 0.06
N GLY A 220 -7.95 -17.83 -0.40
CA GLY A 220 -8.78 -16.89 0.35
C GLY A 220 -8.04 -16.17 1.47
N ARG A 221 -6.71 -16.20 1.47
CA ARG A 221 -5.86 -15.47 2.44
C ARG A 221 -5.59 -14.07 1.93
N LEU A 222 -5.39 -13.13 2.85
CA LEU A 222 -5.06 -11.74 2.52
C LEU A 222 -3.68 -11.67 1.83
N ILE A 223 -3.62 -10.97 0.71
CA ILE A 223 -2.36 -10.59 0.07
C ILE A 223 -1.87 -9.31 0.74
N ASP A 224 -0.82 -9.41 1.56
CA ASP A 224 -0.31 -8.27 2.34
C ASP A 224 0.27 -7.16 1.44
N SER A 225 0.97 -7.54 0.37
CA SER A 225 1.62 -6.57 -0.52
C SER A 225 1.74 -7.06 -1.96
N ILE A 226 1.72 -6.13 -2.92
CA ILE A 226 1.95 -6.36 -4.35
C ILE A 226 2.95 -5.34 -4.90
N ASN A 227 4.06 -5.82 -5.47
CA ASN A 227 4.99 -5.06 -6.29
C ASN A 227 4.66 -5.28 -7.77
N LEU A 228 4.06 -4.27 -8.41
CA LEU A 228 3.60 -4.36 -9.78
C LEU A 228 4.75 -4.57 -10.78
N SER A 229 5.97 -4.08 -10.50
CA SER A 229 7.12 -4.24 -11.40
C SER A 229 7.61 -5.68 -11.51
N THR A 230 7.34 -6.52 -10.52
CA THR A 230 7.76 -7.92 -10.49
C THR A 230 6.59 -8.90 -10.61
N GLU A 231 5.44 -8.56 -10.04
CA GLU A 231 4.35 -9.53 -9.84
C GLU A 231 3.19 -9.35 -10.83
N TYR A 232 3.05 -8.18 -11.48
CA TYR A 232 1.84 -7.85 -12.24
C TYR A 232 1.49 -8.86 -13.35
N GLU A 233 2.46 -9.18 -14.21
CA GLU A 233 2.23 -10.09 -15.35
C GLU A 233 1.83 -11.49 -14.90
N HIS A 234 2.49 -12.01 -13.86
CA HIS A 234 2.12 -13.30 -13.29
C HIS A 234 0.74 -13.26 -12.64
N LEU A 235 0.47 -12.20 -11.88
CA LEU A 235 -0.77 -12.02 -11.12
C LEU A 235 -1.98 -11.91 -12.05
N ILE A 236 -1.90 -11.13 -13.14
CA ILE A 236 -3.01 -10.90 -14.07
C ILE A 236 -3.40 -12.13 -14.90
N GLN A 237 -2.49 -13.10 -15.00
CA GLN A 237 -2.67 -14.38 -15.68
C GLN A 237 -3.24 -15.47 -14.76
N GLN A 238 -3.33 -15.22 -13.46
CA GLN A 238 -3.84 -16.21 -12.52
C GLN A 238 -5.33 -16.52 -12.73
N PRO A 239 -5.75 -17.80 -12.80
CA PRO A 239 -7.15 -18.16 -13.03
C PRO A 239 -8.12 -17.67 -11.96
N TRP A 240 -7.65 -17.56 -10.71
CA TRP A 240 -8.45 -17.10 -9.57
C TRP A 240 -8.66 -15.57 -9.56
N LEU A 241 -7.85 -14.81 -10.30
CA LEU A 241 -7.97 -13.37 -10.41
C LEU A 241 -8.92 -13.00 -11.56
N HIS A 242 -10.21 -13.03 -11.28
CA HIS A 242 -11.26 -12.74 -12.26
C HIS A 242 -12.25 -11.65 -11.80
N GLY A 243 -13.03 -11.13 -12.75
CA GLY A 243 -14.11 -10.18 -12.47
C GLY A 243 -13.61 -8.85 -11.90
N GLY A 244 -14.30 -8.33 -10.88
CA GLY A 244 -13.99 -7.02 -10.30
C GLY A 244 -12.63 -6.91 -9.63
N MET A 245 -12.03 -8.03 -9.20
CA MET A 245 -10.70 -8.02 -8.60
C MET A 245 -9.61 -7.75 -9.66
N LYS A 246 -9.74 -8.37 -10.83
CA LYS A 246 -8.86 -8.13 -11.99
C LYS A 246 -8.88 -6.66 -12.42
N VAL A 247 -10.09 -6.13 -12.64
CA VAL A 247 -10.30 -4.72 -13.02
C VAL A 247 -9.69 -3.77 -11.99
N LYS A 248 -9.79 -4.10 -10.70
CA LYS A 248 -9.20 -3.27 -9.64
C LYS A 248 -7.67 -3.24 -9.68
N ILE A 249 -7.02 -4.37 -9.96
CA ILE A 249 -5.55 -4.42 -10.10
C ILE A 249 -5.10 -3.65 -11.33
N GLU A 250 -5.79 -3.79 -12.46
CA GLU A 250 -5.53 -3.03 -13.70
C GLU A 250 -5.65 -1.51 -13.43
N GLN A 251 -6.75 -1.07 -12.79
CA GLN A 251 -6.94 0.33 -12.43
C GLN A 251 -5.87 0.87 -11.47
N ILE A 252 -5.48 0.07 -10.47
CA ILE A 252 -4.43 0.45 -9.52
C ILE A 252 -3.08 0.58 -10.23
N LYS A 253 -2.78 -0.32 -11.18
CA LYS A 253 -1.57 -0.22 -11.99
C LYS A 253 -1.56 1.05 -12.82
N ASP A 254 -2.63 1.30 -13.59
CA ASP A 254 -2.74 2.49 -14.43
C ASP A 254 -2.58 3.78 -13.62
N LEU A 255 -3.11 3.80 -12.40
CA LEU A 255 -2.99 4.90 -11.47
C LEU A 255 -1.54 5.08 -11.00
N LEU A 256 -0.89 4.02 -10.52
CA LEU A 256 0.47 4.07 -9.98
C LEU A 256 1.54 4.31 -11.05
N ASP A 257 1.29 3.94 -12.31
CA ASP A 257 2.19 4.24 -13.43
C ASP A 257 2.29 5.75 -13.71
N ARG A 258 1.23 6.52 -13.38
CA ARG A 258 1.17 7.98 -13.56
C ARG A 258 1.53 8.79 -12.32
N LEU A 259 1.87 8.12 -11.23
CA LEU A 259 2.22 8.72 -9.94
C LEU A 259 3.73 8.63 -9.68
N PRO A 260 4.25 9.41 -8.71
CA PRO A 260 5.62 9.27 -8.24
C PRO A 260 5.86 7.88 -7.65
N GLU A 261 7.12 7.43 -7.65
CA GLU A 261 7.53 6.10 -7.17
C GLU A 261 7.14 5.83 -5.72
N GLU A 262 7.16 6.88 -4.92
CA GLU A 262 6.83 6.80 -3.51
C GLU A 262 5.33 6.67 -3.22
N SER A 263 4.47 6.85 -4.23
CA SER A 263 3.03 6.68 -4.09
C SER A 263 2.67 5.21 -3.96
N SER A 264 1.63 4.95 -3.18
CA SER A 264 1.15 3.60 -2.92
C SER A 264 -0.36 3.58 -2.74
N VAL A 265 -0.95 2.46 -3.11
CA VAL A 265 -2.36 2.17 -2.87
C VAL A 265 -2.46 1.20 -1.70
N SER A 266 -3.34 1.48 -0.73
CA SER A 266 -3.69 0.55 0.35
C SER A 266 -5.18 0.21 0.25
N ILE A 267 -5.52 -1.08 0.29
CA ILE A 267 -6.91 -1.56 0.39
C ILE A 267 -7.07 -2.19 1.76
N THR A 268 -7.90 -1.59 2.63
CA THR A 268 -8.04 -2.03 4.03
C THR A 268 -9.44 -1.76 4.58
N ARG A 269 -9.68 -2.19 5.83
CA ARG A 269 -10.91 -1.88 6.58
C ARG A 269 -10.75 -0.56 7.33
N PRO A 270 -11.85 0.14 7.62
CA PRO A 270 -11.82 1.35 8.45
C PRO A 270 -11.10 1.14 9.80
N ALA A 271 -11.40 0.05 10.50
CA ALA A 271 -10.81 -0.26 11.81
C ALA A 271 -9.29 -0.56 11.75
N ASP A 272 -8.78 -0.90 10.57
CA ASP A 272 -7.39 -1.29 10.37
C ASP A 272 -6.55 -0.19 9.71
N LEU A 273 -7.16 0.94 9.34
CA LEU A 273 -6.52 2.05 8.64
C LEU A 273 -5.24 2.55 9.34
N ALA A 274 -5.27 2.73 10.66
CA ALA A 274 -4.09 3.18 11.39
C ALA A 274 -2.97 2.12 11.37
N LYS A 275 -3.31 0.83 11.52
CA LYS A 275 -2.32 -0.26 11.47
C LYS A 275 -1.70 -0.35 10.08
N GLU A 276 -2.51 -0.23 9.04
CA GLU A 276 -2.09 -0.22 7.64
C GLU A 276 -1.13 0.92 7.34
N LEU A 277 -1.38 2.11 7.88
CA LEU A 277 -0.52 3.27 7.62
C LEU A 277 0.75 3.29 8.47
N PHE A 278 0.69 2.89 9.74
CA PHE A 278 1.78 3.12 10.70
C PHE A 278 2.63 1.89 11.03
N THR A 279 2.37 0.73 10.43
CA THR A 279 3.15 -0.50 10.69
C THR A 279 3.68 -1.11 9.39
N HIS A 280 4.85 -1.76 9.45
CA HIS A 280 5.40 -2.45 8.29
C HIS A 280 4.58 -3.66 7.83
N LYS A 281 3.94 -4.36 8.77
CA LYS A 281 3.09 -5.52 8.45
C LYS A 281 1.78 -5.09 7.78
N GLY A 282 1.29 -3.90 8.14
CA GLY A 282 -0.01 -3.42 7.70
C GLY A 282 -1.16 -4.30 8.20
N SER A 283 -2.34 -4.06 7.65
CA SER A 283 -3.54 -4.86 7.89
C SER A 283 -4.51 -4.69 6.72
N GLY A 284 -3.97 -4.94 5.53
CA GLY A 284 -4.66 -4.81 4.25
C GLY A 284 -3.74 -5.26 3.12
N THR A 285 -4.05 -4.81 1.91
CA THR A 285 -3.20 -5.03 0.74
C THR A 285 -2.52 -3.74 0.33
N LEU A 286 -1.19 -3.69 0.45
CA LEU A 286 -0.35 -2.59 -0.01
C LEU A 286 0.13 -2.84 -1.44
N VAL A 287 -0.34 -2.04 -2.39
CA VAL A 287 0.09 -2.10 -3.80
C VAL A 287 1.02 -0.94 -4.12
N ARG A 288 2.14 -1.23 -4.76
CA ARG A 288 3.12 -0.26 -5.22
C ARG A 288 3.53 -0.55 -6.64
N ARG A 289 3.95 0.49 -7.37
CA ARG A 289 4.70 0.28 -8.62
C ARG A 289 5.93 -0.58 -8.36
N GLY A 290 6.59 -0.29 -7.23
CA GLY A 290 7.77 -1.02 -6.76
C GLY A 290 8.98 -0.83 -7.66
N GLU A 291 10.02 -1.60 -7.39
CA GLU A 291 11.27 -1.56 -8.16
C GLU A 291 11.43 -2.81 -8.98
N LYS A 292 12.06 -2.68 -10.14
CA LYS A 292 12.58 -3.83 -10.88
C LYS A 292 13.67 -4.52 -10.09
N VAL A 293 13.78 -5.83 -10.29
CA VAL A 293 14.84 -6.65 -9.72
C VAL A 293 15.86 -6.97 -10.80
N LEU A 294 17.06 -6.40 -10.66
CA LEU A 294 18.20 -6.70 -11.50
C LEU A 294 18.78 -8.05 -11.08
N LYS A 295 18.95 -8.94 -12.05
CA LYS A 295 19.64 -10.22 -11.86
C LYS A 295 21.05 -10.10 -12.41
N ALA A 296 22.03 -10.53 -11.62
CA ALA A 296 23.43 -10.55 -12.02
C ALA A 296 24.08 -11.90 -11.72
N THR A 297 24.96 -12.36 -12.61
CA THR A 297 25.78 -13.58 -12.44
C THR A 297 27.26 -13.27 -12.26
N SER A 298 27.68 -12.02 -12.44
CA SER A 298 29.04 -11.55 -12.14
C SER A 298 29.01 -10.21 -11.41
N TRP A 299 30.06 -9.93 -10.63
CA TRP A 299 30.21 -8.65 -9.92
C TRP A 299 30.34 -7.45 -10.88
N GLU A 300 30.82 -7.67 -12.10
CA GLU A 300 30.98 -6.64 -13.14
C GLU A 300 29.65 -6.09 -13.64
N GLN A 301 28.55 -6.82 -13.46
CA GLN A 301 27.20 -6.40 -13.82
C GLN A 301 26.56 -5.50 -12.73
N LEU A 302 27.25 -5.29 -11.60
CA LEU A 302 26.72 -4.56 -10.45
C LEU A 302 27.63 -3.40 -10.05
N ASP A 303 27.03 -2.36 -9.51
CA ASP A 303 27.73 -1.31 -8.78
C ASP A 303 28.08 -1.83 -7.36
N THR A 304 29.29 -2.39 -7.24
CA THR A 304 29.78 -2.97 -5.98
C THR A 304 29.95 -1.93 -4.88
N ALA A 305 30.17 -0.65 -5.22
CA ALA A 305 30.27 0.43 -4.25
C ALA A 305 28.90 0.73 -3.63
N ARG A 306 27.84 0.83 -4.44
CA ARG A 306 26.46 0.96 -3.95
C ARG A 306 26.01 -0.27 -3.17
N LEU A 307 26.34 -1.47 -3.66
CA LEU A 307 26.01 -2.73 -2.99
C LEU A 307 26.70 -2.84 -1.62
N LYS A 308 27.98 -2.44 -1.53
CA LYS A 308 28.68 -2.34 -0.24
C LYS A 308 27.94 -1.42 0.71
N LYS A 309 27.62 -0.20 0.27
CA LYS A 309 26.91 0.78 1.10
C LYS A 309 25.55 0.25 1.57
N LEU A 310 24.80 -0.43 0.71
CA LEU A 310 23.54 -1.09 1.04
C LEU A 310 23.73 -2.12 2.15
N ILE A 311 24.69 -3.05 1.97
CA ILE A 311 24.98 -4.10 2.96
C ILE A 311 25.36 -3.45 4.30
N GLU A 312 26.32 -2.54 4.30
CA GLU A 312 26.81 -1.92 5.53
C GLU A 312 25.71 -1.16 6.27
N SER A 313 24.87 -0.43 5.52
CA SER A 313 23.73 0.31 6.09
C SER A 313 22.65 -0.63 6.65
N SER A 314 22.38 -1.74 5.97
CA SER A 314 21.34 -2.70 6.39
C SER A 314 21.73 -3.49 7.65
N PHE A 315 23.01 -3.85 7.77
CA PHE A 315 23.51 -4.65 8.88
C PHE A 315 24.10 -3.81 10.03
N GLY A 316 24.37 -2.52 9.82
CA GLY A 316 25.03 -1.65 10.79
C GLY A 316 26.48 -2.06 11.08
N ARG A 317 27.14 -2.69 10.11
CA ARG A 317 28.47 -3.31 10.23
C ARG A 317 29.28 -3.08 8.96
N THR A 318 30.60 -3.21 9.04
CA THR A 318 31.49 -3.03 7.89
C THR A 318 31.70 -4.34 7.13
N LEU A 319 31.64 -4.29 5.81
CA LEU A 319 31.92 -5.44 4.95
C LEU A 319 33.44 -5.64 4.87
N VAL A 320 33.92 -6.89 4.94
CA VAL A 320 35.35 -7.17 4.82
C VAL A 320 35.90 -6.58 3.50
N PRO A 321 37.09 -5.93 3.49
CA PRO A 321 37.54 -5.16 2.33
C PRO A 321 37.60 -5.96 1.03
N ASP A 322 37.97 -7.23 1.13
CA ASP A 322 38.20 -8.16 0.02
C ASP A 322 36.98 -9.04 -0.30
N TYR A 323 35.80 -8.67 0.17
CA TYR A 323 34.59 -9.47 0.01
C TYR A 323 34.29 -9.77 -1.47
N PHE A 324 34.25 -8.75 -2.33
CA PHE A 324 33.92 -8.94 -3.75
C PHE A 324 35.02 -9.64 -4.55
N GLU A 325 36.24 -9.66 -4.03
CA GLU A 325 37.39 -10.33 -4.66
C GLU A 325 37.41 -11.82 -4.32
N LYS A 326 37.07 -12.17 -3.07
CA LYS A 326 37.10 -13.56 -2.59
C LYS A 326 35.79 -14.32 -2.79
N THR A 327 34.66 -13.62 -2.78
CA THR A 327 33.34 -14.25 -2.83
C THR A 327 33.02 -14.65 -4.27
N LYS A 328 32.84 -15.95 -4.50
CA LYS A 328 32.37 -16.48 -5.78
C LYS A 328 30.86 -16.29 -5.88
N LEU A 329 30.45 -15.30 -6.68
CA LEU A 329 29.05 -15.04 -6.96
C LEU A 329 28.47 -16.20 -7.78
N LEU A 330 27.37 -16.77 -7.31
CA LEU A 330 26.50 -17.59 -8.14
C LEU A 330 25.52 -16.67 -8.87
N ARG A 331 24.70 -15.96 -8.08
CA ARG A 331 23.69 -15.02 -8.55
C ARG A 331 23.46 -13.94 -7.51
N ALA A 332 23.15 -12.73 -7.96
CA ALA A 332 22.65 -11.65 -7.14
C ALA A 332 21.33 -11.12 -7.71
N TYR A 333 20.42 -10.78 -6.82
CA TYR A 333 19.15 -10.13 -7.13
C TYR A 333 19.16 -8.80 -6.38
N VAL A 334 19.17 -7.70 -7.10
CA VAL A 334 19.34 -6.36 -6.54
C VAL A 334 18.21 -5.48 -7.04
N SER A 335 17.54 -4.77 -6.14
CA SER A 335 16.54 -3.78 -6.57
C SER A 335 17.21 -2.68 -7.39
N GLU A 336 16.53 -2.13 -8.40
CA GLU A 336 17.15 -1.17 -9.34
C GLU A 336 17.77 0.06 -8.64
N ASN A 337 17.21 0.45 -7.49
CA ASN A 337 17.73 1.56 -6.68
C ASN A 337 18.72 1.13 -5.59
N TYR A 338 19.13 -0.14 -5.54
CA TYR A 338 20.06 -0.68 -4.54
C TYR A 338 19.57 -0.45 -3.09
N ARG A 339 18.26 -0.65 -2.87
CA ARG A 339 17.65 -0.61 -1.52
C ARG A 339 17.43 -1.99 -0.94
N THR A 340 17.48 -3.03 -1.78
CA THR A 340 17.43 -4.43 -1.36
C THR A 340 18.36 -5.28 -2.22
N ALA A 341 19.02 -6.26 -1.62
CA ALA A 341 19.84 -7.24 -2.33
C ALA A 341 19.79 -8.62 -1.68
N VAL A 342 19.70 -9.64 -2.53
CA VAL A 342 19.97 -11.05 -2.22
C VAL A 342 21.23 -11.46 -2.97
N ILE A 343 22.20 -12.04 -2.25
CA ILE A 343 23.44 -12.54 -2.83
C ILE A 343 23.53 -14.03 -2.53
N LEU A 344 23.63 -14.83 -3.59
CA LEU A 344 23.81 -16.27 -3.54
C LEU A 344 25.22 -16.64 -3.96
N THR A 345 25.83 -17.57 -3.23
CA THR A 345 27.11 -18.19 -3.56
C THR A 345 26.93 -19.67 -3.83
N ASP A 346 27.81 -20.23 -4.63
CA ASP A 346 27.87 -21.66 -4.91
C ASP A 346 28.86 -22.31 -3.94
N GLU A 347 28.36 -23.22 -3.10
CA GLU A 347 29.13 -23.90 -2.07
C GLU A 347 29.04 -25.41 -2.30
N ALA A 348 29.98 -26.18 -1.73
CA ALA A 348 30.05 -27.62 -1.97
C ALA A 348 28.76 -28.36 -1.57
N GLU A 349 28.07 -27.87 -0.54
CA GLU A 349 26.85 -28.42 0.00
C GLU A 349 25.60 -27.98 -0.80
N GLY A 350 25.70 -26.89 -1.58
CA GLY A 350 24.63 -26.35 -2.42
C GLY A 350 24.61 -24.82 -2.49
N VAL A 351 23.48 -24.26 -2.91
CA VAL A 351 23.30 -22.81 -3.01
C VAL A 351 23.15 -22.18 -1.62
N TYR A 352 24.05 -21.26 -1.31
CA TYR A 352 24.06 -20.56 -0.02
C TYR A 352 23.65 -19.10 -0.17
N LEU A 353 22.72 -18.64 0.67
CA LEU A 353 22.37 -17.22 0.76
C LEU A 353 23.37 -16.51 1.68
N ASP A 354 24.27 -15.74 1.07
CA ASP A 354 25.35 -15.04 1.78
C ASP A 354 24.93 -13.67 2.32
N LYS A 355 24.08 -12.95 1.58
CA LYS A 355 23.48 -11.70 2.02
C LYS A 355 22.01 -11.62 1.67
N PHE A 356 21.24 -11.16 2.64
CA PHE A 356 19.93 -10.56 2.41
C PHE A 356 19.93 -9.20 3.10
N ALA A 357 20.10 -8.14 2.32
CA ALA A 357 20.21 -6.76 2.79
C ALA A 357 18.96 -5.98 2.37
N VAL A 358 18.32 -5.29 3.32
CA VAL A 358 17.14 -4.46 3.10
C VAL A 358 17.32 -3.19 3.90
N LEU A 359 17.37 -2.03 3.24
CA LEU A 359 17.41 -0.74 3.94
C LEU A 359 16.15 -0.53 4.78
N ASP A 360 16.28 0.22 5.87
CA ASP A 360 15.14 0.55 6.75
C ASP A 360 13.96 1.19 5.99
N ASP A 361 14.24 2.03 4.99
CA ASP A 361 13.22 2.71 4.20
C ASP A 361 12.54 1.82 3.16
N ALA A 362 13.13 0.66 2.84
CA ALA A 362 12.54 -0.39 2.01
C ALA A 362 11.80 -1.45 2.85
N GLN A 363 12.00 -1.49 4.17
CA GLN A 363 11.25 -2.36 5.06
C GLN A 363 9.78 -1.92 5.12
N GLY A 364 8.86 -2.88 5.05
CA GLY A 364 7.41 -2.63 4.94
C GLY A 364 6.94 -2.03 3.61
N GLU A 365 7.83 -1.81 2.63
CA GLU A 365 7.44 -1.51 1.25
C GLU A 365 7.14 -2.77 0.43
N GLY A 366 7.35 -3.96 1.03
CA GLY A 366 7.27 -5.25 0.34
C GLY A 366 8.50 -5.57 -0.53
N LEU A 367 9.45 -4.64 -0.68
CA LEU A 367 10.59 -4.80 -1.59
C LEU A 367 11.49 -5.99 -1.23
N GLY A 368 11.76 -6.20 0.07
CA GLY A 368 12.49 -7.36 0.57
C GLY A 368 11.87 -8.69 0.12
N ARG A 369 10.54 -8.81 0.24
CA ARG A 369 9.79 -10.00 -0.16
C ARG A 369 9.71 -10.14 -1.69
N ALA A 370 9.57 -9.04 -2.43
CA ALA A 370 9.61 -9.08 -3.89
C ALA A 370 10.94 -9.64 -4.42
N VAL A 371 12.09 -9.15 -3.90
CA VAL A 371 13.42 -9.66 -4.30
C VAL A 371 13.60 -11.12 -3.87
N TRP A 372 13.09 -11.50 -2.69
CA TRP A 372 13.12 -12.89 -2.21
C TRP A 372 12.33 -13.84 -3.11
N ASN A 373 11.11 -13.47 -3.51
CA ASN A 373 10.25 -14.29 -4.36
C ASN A 373 10.87 -14.51 -5.74
N VAL A 374 11.38 -13.44 -6.37
CA VAL A 374 12.10 -13.54 -7.65
C VAL A 374 13.32 -14.47 -7.54
N MET A 375 14.01 -14.47 -6.39
CA MET A 375 15.12 -15.39 -6.15
C MET A 375 14.67 -16.85 -6.05
N LEU A 376 13.56 -17.11 -5.33
CA LEU A 376 13.02 -18.46 -5.13
C LEU A 376 12.52 -19.11 -6.41
N GLU A 377 11.93 -18.34 -7.34
CA GLU A 377 11.46 -18.85 -8.64
C GLU A 377 12.56 -19.60 -9.41
N GLU A 378 13.82 -19.19 -9.23
CA GLU A 378 14.96 -19.80 -9.91
C GLU A 378 15.91 -20.56 -8.96
N THR A 379 15.57 -20.67 -7.68
CA THR A 379 16.40 -21.28 -6.65
C THR A 379 15.55 -22.24 -5.82
N PRO A 380 15.27 -23.45 -6.35
CA PRO A 380 14.35 -24.40 -5.72
C PRO A 380 14.88 -24.99 -4.41
N GLN A 381 16.18 -24.81 -4.12
CA GLN A 381 16.79 -25.23 -2.88
C GLN A 381 17.89 -24.26 -2.49
N LEU A 382 17.90 -23.84 -1.22
CA LEU A 382 18.94 -23.00 -0.65
C LEU A 382 19.05 -23.20 0.86
N PHE A 383 20.18 -22.78 1.42
CA PHE A 383 20.40 -22.76 2.85
C PHE A 383 21.13 -21.49 3.28
N TRP A 384 20.96 -21.10 4.54
CA TRP A 384 21.53 -19.85 5.06
C TRP A 384 21.69 -19.88 6.56
N ARG A 385 22.37 -18.85 7.09
CA ARG A 385 22.44 -18.62 8.53
C ARG A 385 22.09 -17.21 8.91
N SER A 386 21.62 -17.05 10.14
CA SER A 386 21.33 -15.77 10.76
C SER A 386 21.76 -15.78 12.23
N ARG A 387 22.04 -14.60 12.80
CA ARG A 387 22.34 -14.49 14.24
C ARG A 387 21.09 -14.82 15.05
N ASN A 388 21.27 -15.39 16.25
CA ASN A 388 20.17 -15.79 17.13
C ASN A 388 19.16 -14.65 17.41
N GLY A 389 19.65 -13.43 17.63
CA GLY A 389 18.83 -12.25 17.94
C GLY A 389 18.45 -11.37 16.74
N ASN A 390 18.64 -11.84 15.50
CA ASN A 390 18.30 -11.04 14.32
C ASN A 390 16.76 -10.89 14.17
N PRO A 391 16.20 -9.67 14.12
CA PRO A 391 14.75 -9.46 14.01
C PRO A 391 14.12 -10.13 12.78
N VAL A 392 14.86 -10.25 11.68
CA VAL A 392 14.38 -10.89 10.44
C VAL A 392 14.16 -12.41 10.60
N ASN A 393 14.58 -13.03 11.70
CA ASN A 393 14.39 -14.46 11.92
C ASN A 393 12.91 -14.88 11.85
N HIS A 394 11.97 -14.02 12.25
CA HIS A 394 10.54 -14.29 12.08
C HIS A 394 10.17 -14.52 10.61
N PHE A 395 10.72 -13.71 9.70
CA PHE A 395 10.55 -13.92 8.26
C PHE A 395 11.20 -15.24 7.83
N TYR A 396 12.45 -15.51 8.25
CA TYR A 396 13.12 -16.76 7.89
C TYR A 396 12.39 -18.02 8.38
N TYR A 397 11.74 -17.99 9.55
CA TYR A 397 10.92 -19.09 10.02
C TYR A 397 9.72 -19.37 9.11
N ALA A 398 9.12 -18.33 8.55
CA ALA A 398 7.98 -18.46 7.66
C ALA A 398 8.38 -18.96 6.26
N GLU A 399 9.60 -18.65 5.81
CA GLU A 399 10.12 -18.98 4.48
C GLU A 399 10.98 -20.25 4.43
N SER A 400 11.24 -20.89 5.58
CA SER A 400 12.07 -22.10 5.67
C SER A 400 11.23 -23.36 5.83
N ASP A 401 11.71 -24.47 5.27
CA ASP A 401 11.16 -25.81 5.56
C ASP A 401 11.65 -26.33 6.92
N GLY A 402 12.78 -25.81 7.41
CA GLY A 402 13.31 -26.18 8.70
C GLY A 402 14.44 -25.27 9.18
N CYS A 403 14.76 -25.41 10.47
CA CYS A 403 15.82 -24.67 11.12
C CYS A 403 16.58 -25.51 12.14
N TYR A 404 17.85 -25.15 12.38
CA TYR A 404 18.69 -25.73 13.43
C TYR A 404 19.44 -24.62 14.17
N LYS A 405 19.49 -24.70 15.50
CA LYS A 405 20.14 -23.70 16.34
C LYS A 405 21.55 -24.15 16.73
N LEU A 406 22.52 -23.30 16.43
CA LEU A 406 23.89 -23.35 16.93
C LEU A 406 24.10 -22.26 18.01
N ASP A 407 25.24 -22.26 18.70
CA ASP A 407 25.53 -21.32 19.79
C ASP A 407 25.32 -19.85 19.39
N HIS A 408 25.91 -19.43 18.27
CA HIS A 408 25.86 -18.03 17.80
C HIS A 408 24.98 -17.83 16.56
N TRP A 409 24.50 -18.92 15.97
CA TRP A 409 23.85 -18.92 14.66
C TRP A 409 22.57 -19.75 14.68
N LYS A 410 21.62 -19.40 13.84
CA LYS A 410 20.54 -20.26 13.38
C LYS A 410 20.81 -20.59 11.93
N VAL A 411 20.67 -21.85 11.58
CA VAL A 411 20.76 -22.35 10.21
C VAL A 411 19.33 -22.61 9.74
N PHE A 412 19.03 -22.22 8.52
CA PHE A 412 17.74 -22.41 7.88
C PHE A 412 17.96 -23.02 6.50
N TRP A 413 16.96 -23.73 6.00
CA TRP A 413 16.97 -24.31 4.66
C TRP A 413 15.58 -24.32 4.05
N PHE A 414 15.55 -24.38 2.71
CA PHE A 414 14.36 -24.49 1.88
C PHE A 414 14.64 -25.49 0.75
N GLY A 415 13.64 -26.30 0.38
CA GLY A 415 13.71 -27.27 -0.70
C GLY A 415 14.54 -28.52 -0.40
N ALA A 416 14.81 -28.82 0.88
CA ALA A 416 15.63 -29.96 1.30
C ALA A 416 14.97 -30.76 2.42
N SER A 417 14.82 -32.07 2.20
CA SER A 417 14.25 -33.03 3.16
C SER A 417 15.21 -34.14 3.56
N ASP A 418 16.36 -34.27 2.88
CA ASP A 418 17.37 -35.29 3.15
C ASP A 418 18.24 -34.93 4.37
N PHE A 419 18.34 -35.84 5.33
CA PHE A 419 19.04 -35.61 6.59
C PHE A 419 20.55 -35.41 6.43
N ASP A 420 21.19 -36.12 5.51
CA ASP A 420 22.64 -35.99 5.30
C ASP A 420 22.97 -34.65 4.64
N ARG A 421 22.11 -34.20 3.72
CA ARG A 421 22.21 -32.87 3.13
C ARG A 421 21.98 -31.75 4.16
N ILE A 422 20.95 -31.88 5.00
CA ILE A 422 20.69 -30.92 6.09
C ILE A 422 21.87 -30.87 7.05
N ARG A 423 22.47 -32.02 7.40
CA ARG A 423 23.68 -32.07 8.23
C ARG A 423 24.82 -31.30 7.59
N GLY A 424 25.05 -31.48 6.29
CA GLY A 424 26.03 -30.71 5.52
C GLY A 424 25.81 -29.19 5.63
N PHE A 425 24.57 -28.72 5.47
CA PHE A 425 24.23 -27.30 5.62
C PHE A 425 24.58 -26.76 7.00
N VAL A 426 24.26 -27.50 8.06
CA VAL A 426 24.53 -27.11 9.45
C VAL A 426 26.03 -27.02 9.70
N GLU A 427 26.80 -28.02 9.26
CA GLU A 427 28.25 -28.03 9.42
C GLU A 427 28.95 -26.93 8.63
N HIS A 428 28.52 -26.65 7.39
CA HIS A 428 29.04 -25.54 6.59
C HIS A 428 28.81 -24.21 7.29
N CYS A 429 27.57 -23.96 7.73
CA CYS A 429 27.19 -22.72 8.39
C CYS A 429 27.90 -22.53 9.74
N GLY A 430 28.22 -23.61 10.45
CA GLY A 430 29.03 -23.58 11.67
C GLY A 430 30.49 -23.21 11.43
N ARG A 431 31.08 -23.66 10.31
CA ARG A 431 32.49 -23.43 9.95
C ARG A 431 32.75 -22.12 9.19
N ARG A 432 31.75 -21.59 8.48
CA ARG A 432 31.90 -20.39 7.63
C ARG A 432 32.34 -19.16 8.43
N THR A 433 33.37 -18.46 7.99
CA THR A 433 33.83 -17.21 8.60
C THR A 433 32.83 -16.08 8.40
N ALA A 434 32.80 -15.10 9.32
CA ALA A 434 31.92 -13.95 9.19
C ALA A 434 32.47 -12.99 8.13
N SER A 435 31.62 -12.56 7.20
CA SER A 435 31.96 -11.58 6.16
C SER A 435 31.65 -10.12 6.56
N LEU A 436 31.19 -9.88 7.79
CA LEU A 436 30.94 -8.56 8.36
C LEU A 436 31.74 -8.38 9.66
N GLN A 437 32.30 -7.19 9.86
CA GLN A 437 33.10 -6.77 11.02
C GLN A 437 32.39 -5.66 11.81
N GLY A 438 32.66 -5.60 13.12
CA GLY A 438 31.82 -4.88 14.08
C GLY A 438 30.62 -5.70 14.52
#